data_AF-A0A835XHC4-F1
#
_entry.id   AF-A0A835XHC4-F1
#
_cell.length_a   1.000
_cell.length_b   1.000
_cell.length_c   1.000
_cell.angle_alpha   90.00
_cell.angle_beta   90.00
_cell.angle_gamma   90.00
#
_symmetry.space_group_name_H-M   'P 1'
#
loop_
_entity.id
_entity.type
_entity.pdbx_description
1 polymer ?
#
loop_
_entity_poly.entity_id
_entity_poly.type
_entity_poly.pdbx_seq_one_letter_code
_entity_poly.pdbx_strand_id
1 'polypeptide(L)'
;MSRFSERAEGILISGPPGSGKSTLASSLANFYHSGGKIVKTFESPRDLQVDAGVTQYTRLDGSFENSADILLLVRPDYTIFDEIRRREDFRIFSDLRLAGVGMVGVVHANSPLDAIQRFIGKIELGIIPNVLDTVVFVKDGKIAKVYELELKVKVPSGMTEQDLARPVIEIRDFEDHNLEHEIYTFGEENVIVPISKKATKFGVGQLAEEKVKDVFKKFDPRAEVEILSENSVKVKVDKQNIPSIIGKGGSTINDLEKRLKVHIDVVEKGPSDETATNYELPFTFSESKTAVILSVSREYTGMHADVYVDDKYITSSRIGRKGQIKIPRRSDTAKKLMKLAASQNDIQIFVKDF
;
A
#
# COMPACT_ATOMS: atom_id res chain seq x y z
N MET A 1 1.60 18.54 17.76
CA MET A 1 1.65 18.55 19.25
C MET A 1 0.27 18.28 19.87
N SER A 2 -0.82 18.91 19.41
CA SER A 2 -2.19 18.68 19.92
C SER A 2 -2.62 17.20 19.93
N ARG A 3 -2.26 16.42 18.90
CA ARG A 3 -2.55 14.98 18.87
C ARG A 3 -1.91 14.22 20.03
N PHE A 4 -0.62 14.46 20.30
CA PHE A 4 0.11 13.79 21.37
C PHE A 4 -0.45 14.15 22.75
N SER A 5 -0.98 15.36 22.93
CA SER A 5 -1.54 15.79 24.21
C SER A 5 -2.98 15.32 24.48
N GLU A 6 -3.78 15.08 23.43
CA GLU A 6 -5.23 14.93 23.58
C GLU A 6 -5.80 13.58 23.11
N ARG A 7 -5.11 12.85 22.22
CA ARG A 7 -5.71 11.68 21.54
C ARG A 7 -4.79 10.48 21.36
N ALA A 8 -3.48 10.68 21.17
CA ALA A 8 -2.59 9.56 20.91
C ALA A 8 -2.17 8.86 22.21
N GLU A 9 -2.61 7.61 22.35
CA GLU A 9 -2.32 6.77 23.52
C GLU A 9 -1.52 5.53 23.12
N GLY A 10 -1.60 5.09 21.87
CA GLY A 10 -0.80 4.00 21.31
C GLY A 10 0.12 4.53 20.21
N ILE A 11 1.32 4.98 20.59
CA ILE A 11 2.29 5.62 19.69
C ILE A 11 3.42 4.65 19.36
N LEU A 12 3.75 4.50 18.08
CA LEU A 12 4.91 3.76 17.63
C LEU A 12 5.88 4.66 16.87
N ILE A 13 7.09 4.80 17.39
CA ILE A 13 8.19 5.48 16.72
C ILE A 13 8.97 4.44 15.92
N SER A 14 9.02 4.64 14.61
CA SER A 14 9.65 3.74 13.65
C SER A 14 10.73 4.44 12.83
N GLY A 15 11.64 3.68 12.23
CA GLY A 15 12.76 4.22 11.44
C GLY A 15 14.02 3.36 11.50
N PRO A 16 14.95 3.53 10.54
CA PRO A 16 16.19 2.74 10.48
C PRO A 16 17.08 3.00 11.71
N PRO A 17 18.06 2.14 12.01
CA PRO A 17 19.07 2.43 13.04
C PRO A 17 19.73 3.81 12.84
N GLY A 18 20.03 4.53 13.93
CA GLY A 18 20.66 5.86 13.85
C GLY A 18 19.75 7.02 13.39
N SER A 19 18.46 6.79 13.13
CA SER A 19 17.54 7.84 12.66
C SER A 19 17.13 8.90 13.70
N GLY A 20 17.44 8.72 14.98
CA GLY A 20 17.02 9.62 16.07
C GLY A 20 15.75 9.21 16.83
N LYS A 21 15.29 7.95 16.68
CA LYS A 21 14.08 7.43 17.38
C LYS A 21 14.15 7.57 18.90
N SER A 22 15.22 7.09 19.53
CA SER A 22 15.38 7.13 20.98
C SER A 22 15.47 8.57 21.51
N THR A 23 16.00 9.49 20.71
CA THR A 23 15.98 10.94 21.00
C THR A 23 14.55 11.49 21.00
N LEU A 24 13.74 11.12 20.00
CA LEU A 24 12.32 11.50 19.96
C LEU A 24 11.54 10.87 21.12
N ALA A 25 11.78 9.59 21.42
CA ALA A 25 11.14 8.88 22.52
C ALA A 25 11.45 9.53 23.87
N SER A 26 12.72 9.87 24.11
CA SER A 26 13.17 10.60 25.31
C SER A 26 12.49 11.97 25.40
N SER A 27 12.40 12.69 24.28
CA SER A 27 11.75 14.00 24.22
C SER A 27 10.26 13.92 24.52
N LEU A 28 9.56 12.89 24.02
CA LEU A 28 8.15 12.64 24.35
C LEU A 28 7.98 12.28 25.82
N ALA A 29 8.89 11.48 26.40
CA ALA A 29 8.86 11.16 27.82
C ALA A 29 8.90 12.42 28.69
N ASN A 30 9.86 13.32 28.41
CA ASN A 30 10.02 14.57 29.14
C ASN A 30 8.87 15.54 28.87
N PHE A 31 8.34 15.56 27.65
CA PHE A 31 7.15 16.34 27.31
C PHE A 31 5.94 15.91 28.15
N TYR A 32 5.64 14.62 28.24
CA TYR A 32 4.55 14.14 29.09
C TYR A 32 4.81 14.40 30.58
N HIS A 33 6.05 14.17 31.03
CA HIS A 33 6.43 14.41 32.41
C HIS A 33 6.27 15.88 32.82
N SER A 34 6.76 16.81 32.00
CA SER A 34 6.60 18.26 32.22
C SER A 34 5.13 18.71 32.15
N GLY A 35 4.29 17.97 31.43
CA GLY A 35 2.83 18.11 31.45
C GLY A 35 2.14 17.54 32.69
N GLY A 36 2.90 17.05 33.68
CA GLY A 36 2.39 16.52 34.95
C GLY A 36 1.98 15.04 34.91
N LYS A 37 2.32 14.31 33.84
CA LYS A 37 2.03 12.87 33.73
C LYS A 37 3.07 12.02 34.45
N ILE A 38 2.64 10.89 34.99
CA ILE A 38 3.51 9.86 35.54
C ILE A 38 4.06 9.02 34.39
N VAL A 39 5.34 9.24 34.06
CA VAL A 39 6.00 8.57 32.93
C VAL A 39 7.03 7.57 33.43
N LYS A 40 7.01 6.37 32.84
CA LYS A 40 7.98 5.29 33.09
C LYS A 40 8.64 4.85 31.77
N THR A 41 9.78 4.18 31.84
CA THR A 41 10.42 3.57 30.65
C THR A 41 10.66 2.07 30.84
N PHE A 42 10.66 1.32 29.74
CA PHE A 42 11.21 -0.02 29.60
C PHE A 42 12.34 0.00 28.61
N GLU A 43 13.55 -0.32 29.08
CA GLU A 43 14.75 -0.30 28.25
C GLU A 43 15.81 -1.26 28.78
N SER A 44 16.62 -1.78 27.86
CA SER A 44 17.72 -2.69 28.19
C SER A 44 18.73 -2.70 27.03
N PRO A 45 19.83 -1.94 27.09
CA PRO A 45 20.33 -1.12 28.22
C PRO A 45 19.55 0.19 28.44
N ARG A 46 19.91 0.95 29.49
CA ARG A 46 19.29 2.25 29.80
C ARG A 46 19.95 3.37 29.00
N ASP A 47 19.40 3.67 27.84
CA ASP A 47 19.98 4.62 26.88
C ASP A 47 19.15 5.91 26.74
N LEU A 48 17.87 5.90 27.14
CA LEU A 48 17.01 7.07 27.06
C LEU A 48 17.49 8.20 27.97
N GLN A 49 17.50 9.42 27.43
CA GLN A 49 17.95 10.63 28.12
C GLN A 49 16.74 11.39 28.66
N VAL A 50 16.30 11.03 29.86
CA VAL A 50 15.05 11.52 30.46
C VAL A 50 15.28 12.30 31.75
N ASP A 51 14.31 13.13 32.11
CA ASP A 51 14.33 13.92 33.33
C ASP A 51 14.32 13.03 34.58
N ALA A 52 14.88 13.51 35.69
CA ALA A 52 15.00 12.73 36.93
C ALA A 52 13.67 12.23 37.53
N GLY A 53 12.54 12.86 37.16
CA GLY A 53 11.21 12.42 37.57
C GLY A 53 10.65 11.25 36.76
N VAL A 54 11.28 10.90 35.64
CA VAL A 54 10.93 9.73 34.81
C VAL A 54 11.66 8.51 35.35
N THR A 55 10.93 7.53 35.88
CA THR A 55 11.56 6.33 36.44
C THR A 55 11.81 5.30 35.34
N GLN A 56 13.06 4.82 35.25
CA GLN A 56 13.49 3.90 34.22
C GLN A 56 13.53 2.45 34.71
N TYR A 57 12.70 1.58 34.13
CA TYR A 57 12.70 0.14 34.41
C TYR A 57 13.51 -0.62 33.37
N THR A 58 14.12 -1.71 33.82
CA THR A 58 14.78 -2.69 32.97
C THR A 58 14.21 -4.07 33.26
N ARG A 59 14.71 -5.11 32.60
CA ARG A 59 14.24 -6.49 32.78
C ARG A 59 14.37 -6.93 34.24
N LEU A 60 13.24 -7.16 34.90
CA LEU A 60 13.17 -7.79 36.22
C LEU A 60 13.32 -9.30 36.09
N ASP A 61 14.29 -9.87 36.81
CA ASP A 61 14.67 -11.30 36.70
C ASP A 61 14.91 -11.73 35.24
N GLY A 62 15.44 -10.83 34.41
CA GLY A 62 15.70 -11.09 33.00
C GLY A 62 14.47 -11.04 32.07
N SER A 63 13.28 -10.72 32.58
CA SER A 63 12.05 -10.59 31.78
C SER A 63 11.43 -9.19 31.84
N PHE A 64 10.98 -8.70 30.68
CA PHE A 64 10.13 -7.51 30.62
C PHE A 64 8.69 -7.81 31.06
N GLU A 65 8.22 -9.05 30.98
CA GLU A 65 6.88 -9.45 31.43
C GLU A 65 6.73 -9.20 32.94
N ASN A 66 7.70 -9.65 33.74
CA ASN A 66 7.73 -9.38 35.18
C ASN A 66 7.74 -7.88 35.51
N SER A 67 8.37 -7.09 34.63
CA SER A 67 8.41 -5.63 34.79
C SER A 67 7.05 -5.01 34.44
N ALA A 68 6.37 -5.55 33.43
CA ALA A 68 5.03 -5.16 33.02
C ALA A 68 4.00 -5.45 34.11
N ASP A 69 4.10 -6.57 34.80
CA ASP A 69 3.23 -6.90 35.94
C ASP A 69 3.29 -5.83 37.04
N ILE A 70 4.48 -5.30 37.33
CA ILE A 70 4.62 -4.18 38.28
C ILE A 70 3.95 -2.91 37.73
N LEU A 71 4.10 -2.61 36.44
CA LEU A 71 3.46 -1.44 35.85
C LEU A 71 1.94 -1.54 35.83
N LEU A 72 1.36 -2.74 35.70
CA LEU A 72 -0.08 -2.96 35.83
C LEU A 72 -0.60 -2.65 37.24
N LEU A 73 0.24 -2.79 38.27
CA LEU A 73 -0.07 -2.40 39.65
C LEU A 73 0.08 -0.89 39.87
N VAL A 74 1.14 -0.28 39.34
CA VAL A 74 1.44 1.15 39.53
C VAL A 74 0.57 2.05 38.63
N ARG A 75 0.15 1.55 37.47
CA ARG A 75 -0.65 2.25 36.43
C ARG A 75 -0.13 3.65 36.11
N PRO A 76 1.07 3.77 35.50
CA PRO A 76 1.54 5.06 35.04
C PRO A 76 0.64 5.61 33.93
N ASP A 77 0.65 6.94 33.74
CA ASP A 77 -0.05 7.56 32.61
C ASP A 77 0.56 7.13 31.27
N TYR A 78 1.91 7.11 31.19
CA TYR A 78 2.64 6.70 30.00
C TYR A 78 3.82 5.79 30.31
N THR A 79 4.08 4.82 29.43
CA THR A 79 5.28 3.99 29.40
C THR A 79 5.96 4.06 28.05
N ILE A 80 7.24 4.42 28.05
CA ILE A 80 8.10 4.39 26.86
C ILE A 80 8.78 3.03 26.79
N PHE A 81 8.52 2.25 25.75
CA PHE A 81 9.17 0.97 25.53
C PHE A 81 10.23 1.11 24.44
N ASP A 82 11.49 1.25 24.85
CA ASP A 82 12.62 1.34 23.92
C ASP A 82 12.96 -0.05 23.38
N GLU A 83 13.01 -0.14 22.06
CA GLU A 83 13.30 -1.34 21.27
C GLU A 83 12.34 -2.54 21.44
N ILE A 84 11.15 -2.45 20.86
CA ILE A 84 10.24 -3.59 20.68
C ILE A 84 10.74 -4.46 19.53
N ARG A 85 11.07 -5.73 19.82
CA ARG A 85 11.71 -6.61 18.83
C ARG A 85 11.13 -8.02 18.81
N ARG A 86 10.97 -8.63 19.98
CA ARG A 86 10.55 -10.02 20.16
C ARG A 86 9.03 -10.10 20.23
N ARG A 87 8.47 -11.30 20.03
CA ARG A 87 7.01 -11.48 19.99
C ARG A 87 6.36 -11.06 21.32
N GLU A 88 7.02 -11.36 22.42
CA GLU A 88 6.60 -11.06 23.79
C GLU A 88 6.48 -9.54 24.01
N ASP A 89 7.41 -8.75 23.45
CA ASP A 89 7.40 -7.29 23.56
C ASP A 89 6.12 -6.67 22.98
N PHE A 90 5.63 -7.19 21.84
CA PHE A 90 4.37 -6.71 21.23
C PHE A 90 3.15 -7.06 22.09
N ARG A 91 3.18 -8.21 22.78
CA ARG A 91 2.11 -8.59 23.71
C ARG A 91 2.11 -7.69 24.93
N ILE A 92 3.26 -7.50 25.57
CA ILE A 92 3.42 -6.57 26.71
C ILE A 92 2.92 -5.17 26.35
N PHE A 93 3.32 -4.66 25.17
CA PHE A 93 2.85 -3.36 24.68
C PHE A 93 1.32 -3.30 24.59
N SER A 94 0.72 -4.36 24.06
CA SER A 94 -0.73 -4.46 23.88
C SER A 94 -1.47 -4.59 25.22
N ASP A 95 -0.97 -5.41 26.13
CA ASP A 95 -1.58 -5.65 27.44
C ASP A 95 -1.58 -4.38 28.29
N LEU A 96 -0.44 -3.68 28.36
CA LEU A 96 -0.35 -2.38 29.03
C LEU A 96 -1.30 -1.36 28.41
N ARG A 97 -1.34 -1.30 27.07
CA ARG A 97 -2.23 -0.36 26.41
C ARG A 97 -3.69 -0.68 26.65
N LEU A 98 -4.11 -1.95 26.56
CA LEU A 98 -5.48 -2.36 26.86
C LEU A 98 -5.87 -2.14 28.33
N ALA A 99 -4.90 -2.15 29.25
CA ALA A 99 -5.11 -1.78 30.65
C ALA A 99 -5.26 -0.25 30.88
N GLY A 100 -5.15 0.56 29.82
CA GLY A 100 -5.33 2.02 29.85
C GLY A 100 -4.04 2.80 30.07
N VAL A 101 -2.87 2.17 29.98
CA VAL A 101 -1.57 2.87 30.03
C VAL A 101 -1.26 3.42 28.65
N GLY A 102 -0.91 4.70 28.55
CA GLY A 102 -0.40 5.27 27.31
C GLY A 102 0.96 4.65 26.94
N MET A 103 1.14 4.20 25.72
CA MET A 103 2.34 3.51 25.28
C MET A 103 3.06 4.28 24.18
N VAL A 104 4.37 4.43 24.31
CA VAL A 104 5.26 4.91 23.24
C VAL A 104 6.30 3.84 22.96
N GLY A 105 6.13 3.11 21.87
CA GLY A 105 7.01 2.02 21.47
C GLY A 105 8.05 2.47 20.47
N VAL A 106 9.27 1.96 20.55
CA VAL A 106 10.31 2.20 19.54
C VAL A 106 10.58 0.92 18.75
N VAL A 107 10.48 0.97 17.42
CA VAL A 107 10.73 -0.17 16.53
C VAL A 107 11.70 0.20 15.41
N HIS A 108 12.63 -0.69 15.11
CA HIS A 108 13.44 -0.59 13.90
C HIS A 108 12.66 -1.05 12.68
N ALA A 109 12.40 -0.14 11.74
CA ALA A 109 11.68 -0.43 10.51
C ALA A 109 12.19 0.45 9.37
N ASN A 110 12.15 -0.07 8.13
CA ASN A 110 12.59 0.69 6.94
C ASN A 110 11.46 1.54 6.35
N SER A 111 10.21 1.21 6.68
CA SER A 111 9.02 2.00 6.37
C SER A 111 8.07 2.06 7.58
N PRO A 112 7.17 3.05 7.66
CA PRO A 112 6.12 3.05 8.67
C PRO A 112 5.16 1.86 8.54
N LEU A 113 4.92 1.38 7.32
CA LEU A 113 4.06 0.22 7.08
C LEU A 113 4.67 -1.08 7.62
N ASP A 114 5.98 -1.26 7.46
CA ASP A 114 6.72 -2.40 8.03
C ASP A 114 6.57 -2.42 9.57
N ALA A 115 6.49 -1.24 10.20
CA ALA A 115 6.30 -1.12 11.63
C ALA A 115 4.91 -1.62 12.06
N ILE A 116 3.87 -1.26 11.31
CA ILE A 116 2.49 -1.75 11.53
C ILE A 116 2.40 -3.25 11.26
N GLN A 117 2.99 -3.73 10.17
CA GLN A 117 3.02 -5.15 9.80
C GLN A 117 3.57 -6.04 10.91
N ARG A 118 4.51 -5.53 11.72
CA ARG A 118 5.04 -6.29 12.86
C ARG A 118 4.01 -6.58 13.93
N PHE A 119 2.93 -5.81 14.05
CA PHE A 119 1.83 -6.10 14.99
C PHE A 119 0.85 -7.13 14.41
N ILE A 120 0.73 -7.20 13.09
CA ILE A 120 -0.16 -8.14 12.40
C ILE A 120 0.30 -9.58 12.66
N GLY A 121 -0.64 -10.43 13.10
CA GLY A 121 -0.37 -11.83 13.44
C GLY A 121 0.28 -12.04 14.83
N LYS A 122 0.64 -10.96 15.53
CA LYS A 122 1.02 -11.02 16.96
C LYS A 122 -0.13 -10.65 17.87
N ILE A 123 -1.00 -9.76 17.40
CA ILE A 123 -2.28 -9.40 18.03
C ILE A 123 -3.41 -9.48 17.01
N GLU A 124 -4.63 -9.59 17.54
CA GLU A 124 -5.85 -9.65 16.74
C GLU A 124 -6.06 -8.35 15.97
N LEU A 125 -6.42 -8.46 14.68
CA LEU A 125 -6.54 -7.32 13.78
C LEU A 125 -7.49 -6.24 14.33
N GLY A 126 -8.67 -6.65 14.85
CA GLY A 126 -9.67 -5.72 15.40
C GLY A 126 -9.20 -4.95 16.62
N ILE A 127 -8.15 -5.40 17.31
CA ILE A 127 -7.59 -4.76 18.50
C ILE A 127 -6.47 -3.77 18.13
N ILE A 128 -5.83 -3.93 16.97
CA ILE A 128 -4.69 -3.10 16.56
C ILE A 128 -4.95 -1.60 16.72
N PRO A 129 -6.06 -1.00 16.23
CA PRO A 129 -6.26 0.44 16.35
C PRO A 129 -6.45 0.93 17.80
N ASN A 130 -6.89 0.06 18.72
CA ASN A 130 -6.99 0.37 20.15
C ASN A 130 -5.63 0.32 20.85
N VAL A 131 -4.67 -0.42 20.29
CA VAL A 131 -3.31 -0.57 20.81
C VAL A 131 -2.35 0.40 20.15
N LEU A 132 -2.53 0.65 18.86
CA LEU A 132 -1.67 1.43 17.99
C LEU A 132 -2.53 2.35 17.13
N ASP A 133 -2.64 3.60 17.56
CA ASP A 133 -3.43 4.63 16.88
C ASP A 133 -2.56 5.60 16.05
N THR A 134 -1.25 5.67 16.35
CA THR A 134 -0.33 6.64 15.74
C THR A 134 1.02 6.01 15.47
N VAL A 135 1.49 6.08 14.23
CA VAL A 135 2.84 5.63 13.84
C VAL A 135 3.65 6.82 13.33
N VAL A 136 4.76 7.11 13.99
CA VAL A 136 5.68 8.19 13.62
C VAL A 136 6.90 7.58 12.96
N PHE A 137 7.18 7.95 11.72
CA PHE A 137 8.38 7.52 11.01
C PHE A 137 9.47 8.59 11.09
N VAL A 138 10.62 8.22 11.63
CA VAL A 138 11.77 9.09 11.81
C VAL A 138 12.87 8.69 10.84
N LYS A 139 13.39 9.67 10.10
CA LYS A 139 14.50 9.50 9.16
C LYS A 139 15.41 10.72 9.23
N ASP A 140 16.73 10.49 9.29
CA ASP A 140 17.75 11.55 9.30
C ASP A 140 17.50 12.63 10.38
N GLY A 141 17.05 12.21 11.57
CA GLY A 141 16.76 13.10 12.71
C GLY A 141 15.45 13.89 12.58
N LYS A 142 14.61 13.60 11.58
CA LYS A 142 13.36 14.32 11.32
C LYS A 142 12.18 13.37 11.27
N ILE A 143 11.01 13.86 11.67
CA ILE A 143 9.74 13.18 11.41
C ILE A 143 9.46 13.30 9.91
N ALA A 144 9.45 12.17 9.22
CA ALA A 144 9.30 12.11 7.77
C ALA A 144 7.88 11.71 7.34
N LYS A 145 7.14 11.00 8.20
CA LYS A 145 5.75 10.60 7.96
C LYS A 145 5.08 10.33 9.30
N VAL A 146 3.77 10.62 9.41
CA VAL A 146 2.95 10.19 10.54
C VAL A 146 1.69 9.54 10.00
N TYR A 147 1.39 8.33 10.47
CA TYR A 147 0.14 7.65 10.16
C TYR A 147 -0.80 7.62 11.35
N GLU A 148 -2.09 7.73 11.04
CA GLU A 148 -3.21 7.45 11.91
C GLU A 148 -3.83 6.12 11.52
N LEU A 149 -4.16 5.30 12.51
CA LEU A 149 -4.88 4.04 12.30
C LEU A 149 -6.29 4.17 12.87
N GLU A 150 -7.29 3.78 12.10
CA GLU A 150 -8.70 3.81 12.50
C GLU A 150 -9.42 2.53 12.09
N LEU A 151 -10.21 1.94 12.98
CA LEU A 151 -11.07 0.81 12.64
C LEU A 151 -12.40 1.30 12.06
N LYS A 152 -12.78 0.81 10.89
CA LYS A 152 -14.12 1.02 10.31
C LYS A 152 -14.74 -0.28 9.85
N VAL A 153 -16.07 -0.38 9.94
CA VAL A 153 -16.83 -1.45 9.32
C VAL A 153 -17.34 -0.93 7.98
N LYS A 154 -16.74 -1.42 6.88
CA LYS A 154 -17.08 -1.00 5.51
C LYS A 154 -16.78 -2.11 4.49
N VAL A 155 -17.18 -1.89 3.25
CA VAL A 155 -16.69 -2.68 2.11
C VAL A 155 -15.26 -2.22 1.78
N PRO A 156 -14.26 -3.12 1.73
CA PRO A 156 -12.89 -2.73 1.39
C PRO A 156 -12.76 -2.13 -0.01
N SER A 157 -11.77 -1.26 -0.18
CA SER A 157 -11.49 -0.64 -1.47
C SER A 157 -11.07 -1.68 -2.51
N GLY A 158 -11.65 -1.59 -3.71
CA GLY A 158 -11.42 -2.57 -4.78
C GLY A 158 -12.36 -3.79 -4.73
N MET A 159 -13.29 -3.83 -3.78
CA MET A 159 -14.39 -4.80 -3.72
C MET A 159 -15.71 -4.14 -4.17
N THR A 160 -16.73 -4.95 -4.45
CA THR A 160 -18.05 -4.48 -4.91
C THR A 160 -19.02 -4.34 -3.74
N GLU A 161 -20.08 -3.53 -3.87
CA GLU A 161 -21.12 -3.38 -2.83
C GLU A 161 -21.88 -4.67 -2.52
N GLN A 162 -21.77 -5.69 -3.37
CA GLN A 162 -22.33 -7.02 -3.12
C GLN A 162 -21.51 -7.82 -2.09
N ASP A 163 -20.28 -7.39 -1.79
CA ASP A 163 -19.43 -7.98 -0.78
C ASP A 163 -19.83 -7.51 0.62
N LEU A 164 -19.80 -8.43 1.59
CA LEU A 164 -20.19 -8.13 2.97
C LEU A 164 -19.22 -7.14 3.63
N ALA A 165 -19.78 -6.14 4.29
CA ALA A 165 -19.03 -5.20 5.12
C ALA A 165 -18.30 -5.95 6.24
N ARG A 166 -17.04 -5.58 6.45
CA ARG A 166 -16.17 -6.23 7.43
C ARG A 166 -15.30 -5.19 8.16
N PRO A 167 -14.67 -5.56 9.28
CA PRO A 167 -13.72 -4.67 9.94
C PRO A 167 -12.50 -4.43 9.03
N VAL A 168 -12.22 -3.17 8.75
CA VAL A 168 -11.09 -2.67 7.96
C VAL A 168 -10.34 -1.65 8.81
N ILE A 169 -9.03 -1.81 8.95
CA ILE A 169 -8.17 -0.78 9.49
C ILE A 169 -7.77 0.15 8.36
N GLU A 170 -8.14 1.41 8.47
CA GLU A 170 -7.67 2.47 7.59
C GLU A 170 -6.35 3.03 8.12
N ILE A 171 -5.35 3.13 7.25
CA ILE A 171 -4.09 3.83 7.52
C ILE A 171 -4.11 5.13 6.72
N ARG A 172 -4.16 6.25 7.44
CA ARG A 172 -4.24 7.59 6.86
C ARG A 172 -2.99 8.38 7.16
N ASP A 173 -2.55 9.19 6.21
CA ASP A 173 -1.56 10.22 6.49
C ASP A 173 -2.13 11.27 7.46
N PHE A 174 -1.35 11.63 8.47
CA PHE A 174 -1.78 12.58 9.50
C PHE A 174 -1.87 14.03 8.99
N GLU A 175 -1.03 14.43 8.05
CA GLU A 175 -0.94 15.81 7.58
C GLU A 175 -2.13 16.17 6.68
N ASP A 176 -2.55 15.25 5.81
CA ASP A 176 -3.60 15.50 4.82
C ASP A 176 -4.85 14.60 4.97
N HIS A 177 -4.86 13.67 5.93
CA HIS A 177 -5.92 12.69 6.20
C HIS A 177 -6.25 11.76 5.00
N ASN A 178 -5.36 11.69 4.01
CA ASN A 178 -5.54 10.80 2.87
C ASN A 178 -5.39 9.35 3.30
N LEU A 179 -6.36 8.53 2.90
CA LEU A 179 -6.28 7.08 3.05
C LEU A 179 -5.22 6.55 2.10
N GLU A 180 -4.15 5.98 2.65
CA GLU A 180 -3.04 5.42 1.86
C GLU A 180 -3.08 3.90 1.83
N HIS A 181 -3.53 3.26 2.91
CA HIS A 181 -3.65 1.80 2.97
C HIS A 181 -4.89 1.34 3.74
N GLU A 182 -5.35 0.14 3.42
CA GLU A 182 -6.34 -0.61 4.19
C GLU A 182 -5.75 -1.94 4.64
N ILE A 183 -6.10 -2.38 5.84
CA ILE A 183 -5.78 -3.71 6.35
C ILE A 183 -7.08 -4.43 6.67
N TYR A 184 -7.27 -5.62 6.12
CA TYR A 184 -8.44 -6.44 6.40
C TYR A 184 -8.11 -7.91 6.24
N THR A 185 -8.99 -8.76 6.77
CA THR A 185 -8.87 -10.21 6.61
C THR A 185 -9.57 -10.66 5.33
N PHE A 186 -8.85 -11.42 4.50
CA PHE A 186 -9.36 -12.07 3.31
C PHE A 186 -9.13 -13.59 3.43
N GLY A 187 -10.22 -14.35 3.54
CA GLY A 187 -10.14 -15.76 3.94
C GLY A 187 -9.57 -15.89 5.36
N GLU A 188 -8.42 -16.53 5.49
CA GLU A 188 -7.69 -16.71 6.76
C GLU A 188 -6.43 -15.82 6.87
N GLU A 189 -6.17 -14.98 5.86
CA GLU A 189 -4.97 -14.15 5.79
C GLU A 189 -5.29 -12.67 5.99
N ASN A 190 -4.41 -11.96 6.70
CA ASN A 190 -4.48 -10.51 6.81
C ASN A 190 -3.73 -9.89 5.64
N VAL A 191 -4.41 -9.06 4.85
CA VAL A 191 -3.85 -8.39 3.67
C VAL A 191 -3.77 -6.88 3.91
N ILE A 192 -2.73 -6.26 3.34
CA ILE A 192 -2.58 -4.81 3.30
C ILE A 192 -2.72 -4.36 1.85
N VAL A 193 -3.65 -3.44 1.59
CA VAL A 193 -3.98 -2.95 0.26
C VAL A 193 -3.71 -1.45 0.16
N PRO A 194 -2.88 -0.98 -0.79
CA PRO A 194 -2.67 0.44 -1.03
C PRO A 194 -3.87 1.10 -1.74
N ILE A 195 -4.14 2.36 -1.39
CA ILE A 195 -5.27 3.16 -1.87
C ILE A 195 -4.71 4.33 -2.70
N SER A 196 -4.20 4.03 -3.88
CA SER A 196 -3.67 5.07 -4.78
C SER A 196 -4.82 5.87 -5.43
N LYS A 197 -4.75 7.21 -5.40
CA LYS A 197 -5.69 8.13 -6.09
C LYS A 197 -5.59 8.11 -7.63
N LYS A 198 -4.68 7.30 -8.19
CA LYS A 198 -4.55 6.96 -9.60
C LYS A 198 -4.32 5.44 -9.68
N ALA A 199 -5.03 4.75 -10.56
CA ALA A 199 -5.03 3.30 -10.80
C ALA A 199 -5.82 2.47 -9.77
N THR A 200 -7.04 1.97 -10.02
CA THR A 200 -7.42 0.89 -10.97
C THR A 200 -6.39 -0.23 -11.09
N LYS A 201 -6.72 -1.41 -10.53
CA LYS A 201 -6.05 -2.73 -10.73
C LYS A 201 -4.70 -2.99 -10.03
N PHE A 202 -4.54 -2.65 -8.75
CA PHE A 202 -3.51 -3.28 -7.90
C PHE A 202 -4.16 -3.77 -6.60
N GLY A 203 -4.61 -5.03 -6.57
CA GLY A 203 -5.30 -5.63 -5.42
C GLY A 203 -5.32 -7.16 -5.48
N VAL A 204 -6.00 -7.81 -4.54
CA VAL A 204 -6.23 -9.27 -4.50
C VAL A 204 -6.75 -9.81 -5.83
N GLY A 205 -7.54 -9.00 -6.55
CA GLY A 205 -8.00 -9.31 -7.90
C GLY A 205 -6.87 -9.58 -8.90
N GLN A 206 -5.75 -8.86 -8.84
CA GLN A 206 -4.60 -9.09 -9.73
C GLN A 206 -3.81 -10.37 -9.36
N LEU A 207 -3.69 -10.67 -8.06
CA LEU A 207 -3.08 -11.92 -7.59
C LEU A 207 -3.94 -13.15 -7.97
N ALA A 208 -5.26 -13.01 -7.85
CA ALA A 208 -6.21 -14.01 -8.30
C ALA A 208 -6.20 -14.14 -9.83
N GLU A 209 -6.19 -13.02 -10.55
CA GLU A 209 -6.10 -12.97 -12.01
C GLU A 209 -4.82 -13.66 -12.50
N GLU A 210 -3.66 -13.37 -11.91
CA GLU A 210 -2.37 -13.97 -12.27
C GLU A 210 -2.36 -15.49 -12.01
N LYS A 211 -2.87 -15.93 -10.85
CA LYS A 211 -2.97 -17.34 -10.49
C LYS A 211 -3.91 -18.13 -11.42
N VAL A 212 -5.06 -17.55 -11.78
CA VAL A 212 -5.99 -18.15 -12.74
C VAL A 212 -5.35 -18.14 -14.13
N LYS A 213 -4.74 -17.03 -14.55
CA LYS A 213 -4.05 -16.90 -15.84
C LYS A 213 -2.96 -17.95 -16.00
N ASP A 214 -2.19 -18.24 -14.95
CA ASP A 214 -1.16 -19.30 -14.97
C ASP A 214 -1.71 -20.71 -15.19
N VAL A 215 -2.90 -21.00 -14.67
CA VAL A 215 -3.59 -22.27 -14.95
C VAL A 215 -4.04 -22.33 -16.41
N PHE A 216 -4.57 -21.22 -16.93
CA PHE A 216 -5.10 -21.13 -18.29
C PHE A 216 -4.04 -20.99 -19.38
N LYS A 217 -2.83 -20.52 -19.07
CA LYS A 217 -1.67 -20.48 -19.99
C LYS A 217 -1.36 -21.83 -20.65
N LYS A 218 -1.69 -22.94 -19.99
CA LYS A 218 -1.50 -24.30 -20.52
C LYS A 218 -2.46 -24.66 -21.66
N PHE A 219 -3.62 -24.01 -21.68
CA PHE A 219 -4.65 -24.20 -22.71
C PHE A 219 -4.59 -23.10 -23.76
N ASP A 220 -4.32 -21.86 -23.33
CA ASP A 220 -4.18 -20.70 -24.19
C ASP A 220 -3.14 -19.73 -23.61
N PRO A 221 -1.97 -19.56 -24.24
CA PRO A 221 -0.94 -18.61 -23.82
C PRO A 221 -1.40 -17.14 -23.80
N ARG A 222 -2.46 -16.81 -24.54
CA ARG A 222 -3.04 -15.46 -24.69
C ARG A 222 -4.37 -15.30 -23.95
N ALA A 223 -4.68 -16.23 -23.03
CA ALA A 223 -5.85 -16.14 -22.18
C ALA A 223 -5.88 -14.81 -21.40
N GLU A 224 -7.04 -14.17 -21.42
CA GLU A 224 -7.33 -13.01 -20.59
C GLU A 224 -8.31 -13.42 -19.49
N VAL A 225 -8.06 -12.93 -18.29
CA VAL A 225 -8.83 -13.28 -17.11
C VAL A 225 -9.41 -11.99 -16.54
N GLU A 226 -10.72 -12.02 -16.27
CA GLU A 226 -11.46 -10.92 -15.67
C GLU A 226 -12.19 -11.48 -14.45
N ILE A 227 -11.82 -11.00 -13.27
CA ILE A 227 -12.51 -11.39 -12.03
C ILE A 227 -13.88 -10.70 -12.03
N LEU A 228 -14.96 -11.48 -12.03
CA LEU A 228 -16.33 -10.95 -12.01
C LEU A 228 -16.84 -10.75 -10.57
N SER A 229 -16.44 -11.63 -9.63
CA SER A 229 -16.77 -11.57 -8.19
C SER A 229 -15.83 -12.45 -7.36
N GLU A 230 -16.00 -12.50 -6.03
CA GLU A 230 -15.22 -13.37 -5.12
C GLU A 230 -15.23 -14.86 -5.54
N ASN A 231 -16.32 -15.33 -6.17
CA ASN A 231 -16.51 -16.74 -6.54
C ASN A 231 -16.68 -16.96 -8.05
N SER A 232 -16.49 -15.95 -8.90
CA SER A 232 -16.70 -16.09 -10.35
C SER A 232 -15.65 -15.35 -11.16
N VAL A 233 -15.14 -16.02 -12.19
CA VAL A 233 -14.10 -15.51 -13.07
C VAL A 233 -14.52 -15.73 -14.52
N LYS A 234 -14.28 -14.74 -15.37
CA LYS A 234 -14.44 -14.83 -16.81
C LYS A 234 -13.09 -15.01 -17.47
N VAL A 235 -12.97 -16.02 -18.31
CA VAL A 235 -11.74 -16.33 -19.04
C VAL A 235 -12.02 -16.22 -20.53
N LYS A 236 -11.39 -15.24 -21.18
CA LYS A 236 -11.46 -15.04 -22.63
C LYS A 236 -10.31 -15.79 -23.28
N VAL A 237 -10.63 -16.67 -24.21
CA VAL A 237 -9.66 -17.52 -24.91
C VAL A 237 -9.94 -17.55 -26.41
N ASP A 238 -8.93 -17.93 -27.19
CA ASP A 238 -9.09 -18.17 -28.61
C ASP A 238 -10.10 -19.30 -28.84
N LYS A 239 -10.97 -19.11 -29.83
CA LYS A 239 -12.07 -20.04 -30.18
C LYS A 239 -11.62 -21.50 -30.29
N GLN A 240 -10.40 -21.71 -30.79
CA GLN A 240 -9.82 -23.03 -31.02
C GLN A 240 -9.52 -23.79 -29.71
N ASN A 241 -9.34 -23.07 -28.60
CA ASN A 241 -8.97 -23.62 -27.30
C ASN A 241 -10.18 -23.90 -26.39
N ILE A 242 -11.36 -23.34 -26.68
CA ILE A 242 -12.58 -23.53 -25.88
C ILE A 242 -12.94 -25.02 -25.68
N PRO A 243 -12.93 -25.90 -26.72
CA PRO A 243 -13.33 -27.29 -26.55
C PRO A 243 -12.42 -28.10 -25.61
N SER A 244 -11.11 -27.80 -25.56
CA SER A 244 -10.15 -28.49 -24.69
C SER A 244 -10.27 -28.05 -23.23
N ILE A 245 -10.66 -26.78 -23.01
CA ILE A 245 -10.89 -26.19 -21.70
C ILE A 245 -12.19 -26.74 -21.07
N ILE A 246 -13.27 -26.84 -21.84
CA ILE A 246 -14.54 -27.41 -21.36
C ILE A 246 -14.39 -28.92 -21.11
N GLY A 247 -13.75 -29.63 -22.04
CA GLY A 247 -13.60 -31.08 -21.97
C GLY A 247 -14.87 -31.87 -22.30
N LYS A 248 -14.76 -33.20 -22.39
CA LYS A 248 -15.90 -34.07 -22.74
C LYS A 248 -16.96 -34.02 -21.64
N GLY A 249 -18.13 -33.44 -21.94
CA GLY A 249 -19.22 -33.28 -20.97
C GLY A 249 -18.90 -32.32 -19.82
N GLY A 250 -17.96 -31.39 -20.00
CA GLY A 250 -17.60 -30.42 -18.96
C GLY A 250 -16.61 -30.94 -17.91
N SER A 251 -16.02 -32.12 -18.09
CA SER A 251 -15.15 -32.73 -17.08
C SER A 251 -13.97 -31.84 -16.69
N THR A 252 -13.32 -31.21 -17.68
CA THR A 252 -12.10 -30.43 -17.47
C THR A 252 -12.41 -29.12 -16.74
N ILE A 253 -13.46 -28.41 -17.15
CA ILE A 253 -13.85 -27.15 -16.49
C ILE A 253 -14.31 -27.39 -15.05
N ASN A 254 -15.08 -28.45 -14.80
CA ASN A 254 -15.52 -28.81 -13.45
C ASN A 254 -14.35 -29.12 -12.51
N ASP A 255 -13.29 -29.76 -13.02
CA ASP A 255 -12.08 -30.03 -12.23
C ASP A 255 -11.26 -28.74 -11.97
N LEU A 256 -11.21 -27.84 -12.95
CA LEU A 256 -10.58 -26.52 -12.79
C LEU A 256 -11.30 -25.67 -11.74
N GLU A 257 -12.63 -25.64 -11.77
CA GLU A 257 -13.46 -24.93 -10.80
C GLU A 257 -13.28 -25.49 -9.38
N LYS A 258 -13.31 -26.82 -9.21
CA LYS A 258 -13.06 -27.47 -7.91
C LYS A 258 -11.67 -27.13 -7.34
N ARG A 259 -10.66 -27.10 -8.21
CA ARG A 259 -9.27 -26.82 -7.81
C ARG A 259 -9.06 -25.35 -7.45
N LEU A 260 -9.68 -24.44 -8.19
CA LEU A 260 -9.56 -22.99 -7.97
C LEU A 260 -10.59 -22.45 -6.97
N LYS A 261 -11.60 -23.26 -6.61
CA LYS A 261 -12.72 -22.91 -5.73
C LYS A 261 -13.51 -21.69 -6.23
N VAL A 262 -13.60 -21.51 -7.55
CA VAL A 262 -14.35 -20.43 -8.21
C VAL A 262 -15.12 -20.99 -9.42
N HIS A 263 -16.23 -20.36 -9.77
CA HIS A 263 -16.94 -20.59 -11.03
C HIS A 263 -16.20 -19.93 -12.19
N ILE A 264 -16.12 -20.61 -13.34
CA ILE A 264 -15.36 -20.16 -14.49
C ILE A 264 -16.27 -20.07 -15.73
N ASP A 265 -16.47 -18.84 -16.22
CA ASP A 265 -17.15 -18.55 -17.49
C ASP A 265 -16.12 -18.43 -18.62
N VAL A 266 -16.16 -19.35 -19.59
CA VAL A 266 -15.22 -19.40 -20.71
C VAL A 266 -15.86 -18.82 -21.96
N VAL A 267 -15.29 -17.72 -22.48
CA VAL A 267 -15.84 -17.04 -23.66
C VAL A 267 -14.81 -16.88 -24.77
N GLU A 268 -15.29 -16.73 -26.00
CA GLU A 268 -14.44 -16.42 -27.16
C GLU A 268 -13.89 -14.99 -27.05
N LYS A 269 -12.57 -14.85 -27.24
CA LYS A 269 -11.90 -13.55 -27.31
C LYS A 269 -12.36 -12.80 -28.57
N GLY A 270 -13.03 -11.66 -28.39
CA GLY A 270 -13.55 -10.84 -29.49
C GLY A 270 -12.45 -10.05 -30.23
N PRO A 271 -12.68 -9.62 -31.48
CA PRO A 271 -11.69 -8.92 -32.30
C PRO A 271 -11.36 -7.47 -31.84
N SER A 272 -11.84 -7.03 -30.68
CA SER A 272 -11.67 -5.66 -30.18
C SER A 272 -11.04 -5.57 -28.77
N ASP A 273 -10.60 -6.68 -28.18
CA ASP A 273 -9.99 -6.71 -26.84
C ASP A 273 -8.43 -6.70 -26.91
N GLU A 274 -7.85 -5.91 -27.81
CA GLU A 274 -6.41 -5.61 -27.78
C GLU A 274 -6.15 -4.40 -26.87
N THR A 275 -6.26 -4.58 -25.54
CA THR A 275 -5.57 -3.66 -24.62
C THR A 275 -4.09 -4.03 -24.60
N ALA A 276 -3.33 -3.41 -25.49
CA ALA A 276 -1.89 -3.35 -25.44
C ALA A 276 -1.44 -2.90 -24.04
N THR A 277 -0.46 -3.60 -23.47
CA THR A 277 0.30 -3.20 -22.29
C THR A 277 0.99 -1.86 -22.58
N ASN A 278 0.29 -0.77 -22.31
CA ASN A 278 0.76 0.59 -22.55
C ASN A 278 1.65 1.03 -21.38
N TYR A 279 2.97 0.95 -21.54
CA TYR A 279 3.92 1.60 -20.63
C TYR A 279 3.97 3.10 -20.93
N GLU A 280 3.66 3.93 -19.94
CA GLU A 280 3.77 5.39 -20.05
C GLU A 280 5.25 5.79 -20.13
N LEU A 281 5.60 6.58 -21.14
CA LEU A 281 6.96 7.02 -21.39
C LEU A 281 7.24 8.39 -20.77
N PRO A 282 8.38 8.56 -20.08
CA PRO A 282 8.92 9.88 -19.83
C PRO A 282 9.34 10.52 -21.17
N PHE A 283 8.92 11.77 -21.38
CA PHE A 283 9.24 12.53 -22.59
C PHE A 283 9.54 13.99 -22.25
N THR A 284 10.15 14.68 -23.20
CA THR A 284 10.30 16.14 -23.19
C THR A 284 9.48 16.75 -24.32
N PHE A 285 8.75 17.81 -24.00
CA PHE A 285 7.98 18.59 -24.95
C PHE A 285 8.80 19.78 -25.46
N SER A 286 8.81 19.98 -26.78
CA SER A 286 9.40 21.19 -27.36
C SER A 286 8.63 21.62 -28.61
N GLU A 287 8.60 22.93 -28.85
CA GLU A 287 7.98 23.51 -30.02
C GLU A 287 9.02 24.16 -30.94
N SER A 288 8.82 24.00 -32.24
CA SER A 288 9.53 24.74 -33.27
C SER A 288 8.53 25.53 -34.13
N LYS A 289 9.05 26.42 -34.99
CA LYS A 289 8.23 27.18 -35.95
C LYS A 289 7.41 26.27 -36.89
N THR A 290 7.84 25.03 -37.10
CA THR A 290 7.25 24.12 -38.09
C THR A 290 6.62 22.86 -37.51
N ALA A 291 6.96 22.45 -36.28
CA ALA A 291 6.48 21.22 -35.65
C ALA A 291 6.48 21.25 -34.12
N VAL A 292 5.58 20.47 -33.53
CA VAL A 292 5.61 20.03 -32.13
C VAL A 292 6.45 18.75 -32.05
N ILE A 293 7.38 18.69 -31.09
CA ILE A 293 8.34 17.61 -30.95
C ILE A 293 8.23 17.02 -29.55
N LEU A 294 7.85 15.74 -29.49
CA LEU A 294 7.88 14.93 -28.28
C LEU A 294 9.12 14.03 -28.35
N SER A 295 10.08 14.24 -27.45
CA SER A 295 11.32 13.45 -27.41
C SER A 295 11.27 12.46 -26.26
N VAL A 296 11.38 11.17 -26.59
CA VAL A 296 11.45 10.03 -25.69
C VAL A 296 12.85 9.41 -25.76
N SER A 297 13.15 8.43 -24.88
CA SER A 297 14.42 7.70 -24.93
C SER A 297 14.66 7.04 -26.29
N ARG A 298 15.92 6.96 -26.71
CA ARG A 298 16.29 6.39 -28.01
C ARG A 298 16.06 4.87 -28.08
N GLU A 299 15.93 4.19 -26.96
CA GLU A 299 15.64 2.76 -26.89
C GLU A 299 14.31 2.39 -27.57
N TYR A 300 13.35 3.32 -27.62
CA TYR A 300 12.05 3.11 -28.27
C TYR A 300 12.05 3.44 -29.78
N THR A 301 13.23 3.66 -30.37
CA THR A 301 13.36 4.00 -31.79
C THR A 301 12.76 2.91 -32.67
N GLY A 302 11.84 3.30 -33.56
CA GLY A 302 11.20 2.39 -34.50
C GLY A 302 9.90 1.75 -34.00
N MET A 303 9.59 1.88 -32.71
CA MET A 303 8.31 1.46 -32.13
C MET A 303 7.21 2.48 -32.44
N HIS A 304 5.95 2.10 -32.23
CA HIS A 304 4.82 3.02 -32.29
C HIS A 304 4.46 3.50 -30.89
N ALA A 305 4.02 4.75 -30.78
CA ALA A 305 3.51 5.28 -29.53
C ALA A 305 2.20 6.04 -29.74
N ASP A 306 1.27 5.82 -28.83
CA ASP A 306 0.03 6.57 -28.72
C ASP A 306 0.25 7.81 -27.85
N VAL A 307 -0.29 8.94 -28.29
CA VAL A 307 -0.24 10.22 -27.59
C VAL A 307 -1.65 10.57 -27.13
N TYR A 308 -1.78 10.88 -25.85
CA TYR A 308 -3.01 11.31 -25.18
C TYR A 308 -2.83 12.70 -24.58
N VAL A 309 -3.93 13.42 -24.41
CA VAL A 309 -3.99 14.64 -23.59
C VAL A 309 -5.20 14.55 -22.67
N ASP A 310 -5.00 14.63 -21.35
CA ASP A 310 -6.04 14.41 -20.34
C ASP A 310 -6.89 13.16 -20.63
N ASP A 311 -6.23 12.01 -20.80
CA ASP A 311 -6.83 10.72 -21.17
C ASP A 311 -7.56 10.67 -22.53
N LYS A 312 -7.55 11.76 -23.33
CA LYS A 312 -8.12 11.79 -24.68
C LYS A 312 -7.10 11.44 -25.74
N TYR A 313 -7.40 10.40 -26.52
CA TYR A 313 -6.54 9.99 -27.64
C TYR A 313 -6.39 11.08 -28.69
N ILE A 314 -5.13 11.37 -29.03
CA ILE A 314 -4.75 12.33 -30.07
C ILE A 314 -4.31 11.63 -31.35
N THR A 315 -3.28 10.76 -31.26
CA THR A 315 -2.69 10.09 -32.43
C THR A 315 -1.80 8.92 -32.01
N SER A 316 -1.56 8.00 -32.94
CA SER A 316 -0.49 7.02 -32.86
C SER A 316 0.59 7.38 -33.88
N SER A 317 1.87 7.32 -33.51
CA SER A 317 2.97 7.68 -34.41
C SER A 317 4.22 6.86 -34.17
N ARG A 318 4.98 6.62 -35.23
CA ARG A 318 6.26 5.89 -35.15
C ARG A 318 7.35 6.79 -34.57
N ILE A 319 8.08 6.28 -33.57
CA ILE A 319 9.20 6.98 -32.95
C ILE A 319 10.37 7.00 -33.95
N GLY A 320 10.79 8.20 -34.36
CA GLY A 320 11.86 8.39 -35.33
C GLY A 320 13.24 8.02 -34.78
N ARG A 321 14.24 7.94 -35.68
CA ARG A 321 15.64 7.52 -35.39
C ARG A 321 16.36 8.26 -34.25
N LYS A 322 15.84 9.41 -33.82
CA LYS A 322 16.40 10.21 -32.72
C LYS A 322 15.61 10.08 -31.41
N GLY A 323 14.67 9.14 -31.32
CA GLY A 323 13.72 9.06 -30.20
C GLY A 323 12.66 10.17 -30.25
N GLN A 324 12.25 10.60 -31.44
CA GLN A 324 11.38 11.79 -31.59
C GLN A 324 10.11 11.47 -32.36
N ILE A 325 8.98 11.89 -31.80
CA ILE A 325 7.69 11.99 -32.48
C ILE A 325 7.53 13.45 -32.93
N LYS A 326 7.50 13.68 -34.24
CA LYS A 326 7.39 15.01 -34.83
C LYS A 326 6.01 15.19 -35.44
N ILE A 327 5.23 16.12 -34.88
CA ILE A 327 3.88 16.44 -35.34
C ILE A 327 3.93 17.80 -36.05
N PRO A 328 3.74 17.88 -37.37
CA PRO A 328 3.78 19.15 -38.10
C PRO A 328 2.73 20.14 -37.57
N ARG A 329 3.11 21.39 -37.31
CA ARG A 329 2.25 22.40 -36.67
C ARG A 329 0.96 22.70 -37.46
N ARG A 330 1.00 22.51 -38.78
CA ARG A 330 -0.15 22.69 -39.69
C ARG A 330 -1.16 21.54 -39.67
N SER A 331 -0.83 20.41 -39.05
CA SER A 331 -1.71 19.23 -39.01
C SER A 331 -2.88 19.43 -38.05
N ASP A 332 -4.01 18.80 -38.33
CA ASP A 332 -5.17 18.83 -37.43
C ASP A 332 -4.85 18.14 -36.09
N THR A 333 -3.92 17.17 -36.10
CA THR A 333 -3.35 16.55 -34.90
C THR A 333 -2.64 17.57 -34.01
N ALA A 334 -1.79 18.44 -34.58
CA ALA A 334 -1.11 19.50 -33.82
C ALA A 334 -2.10 20.52 -33.26
N LYS A 335 -3.12 20.92 -34.04
CA LYS A 335 -4.17 21.82 -33.55
C LYS A 335 -4.96 21.20 -32.39
N LYS A 336 -5.30 19.91 -32.49
CA LYS A 336 -6.02 19.16 -31.45
C LYS A 336 -5.17 19.06 -30.17
N LEU A 337 -3.89 18.73 -30.31
CA LEU A 337 -2.94 18.65 -29.20
C LEU A 337 -2.78 20.01 -28.50
N MET A 338 -2.50 21.07 -29.25
CA MET A 338 -2.31 22.43 -28.71
C MET A 338 -3.58 23.05 -28.12
N LYS A 339 -4.76 22.61 -28.56
CA LYS A 339 -6.05 23.07 -27.99
C LYS A 339 -6.33 22.40 -26.65
N LEU A 340 -5.92 21.15 -26.48
CA LEU A 340 -6.24 20.34 -25.30
C LEU A 340 -5.15 20.45 -24.23
N ALA A 341 -3.87 20.56 -24.62
CA ALA A 341 -2.77 20.62 -23.67
C ALA A 341 -2.49 22.07 -23.28
N ALA A 342 -2.73 22.41 -22.01
CA ALA A 342 -2.36 23.69 -21.42
C ALA A 342 -0.92 23.67 -20.85
N SER A 343 -0.42 22.47 -20.52
CA SER A 343 0.91 22.22 -19.99
C SER A 343 1.48 20.88 -20.51
N GLN A 344 2.80 20.69 -20.34
CA GLN A 344 3.43 19.40 -20.67
C GLN A 344 2.88 18.23 -19.82
N ASN A 345 2.41 18.50 -18.60
CA ASN A 345 1.89 17.48 -17.69
C ASN A 345 0.55 16.89 -18.16
N ASP A 346 -0.11 17.55 -19.11
CA ASP A 346 -1.41 17.12 -19.64
C ASP A 346 -1.22 16.06 -20.74
N ILE A 347 -0.01 15.91 -21.28
CA ILE A 347 0.31 14.99 -22.38
C ILE A 347 0.86 13.68 -21.82
N GLN A 348 0.34 12.56 -22.29
CA GLN A 348 0.83 11.21 -21.96
C GLN A 348 1.21 10.47 -23.24
N ILE A 349 2.28 9.67 -23.19
CA ILE A 349 2.76 8.88 -24.33
C ILE A 349 2.88 7.43 -23.90
N PHE A 350 2.28 6.51 -24.63
CA PHE A 350 2.36 5.08 -24.36
C PHE A 350 2.95 4.32 -25.54
N VAL A 351 3.92 3.44 -25.30
CA VAL A 351 4.48 2.59 -26.37
C VAL A 351 3.52 1.44 -26.68
N LYS A 352 3.31 1.23 -27.97
CA LYS A 352 2.74 0.00 -28.53
C LYS A 352 3.88 -0.91 -28.97
N ASP A 353 4.05 -2.02 -28.24
CA ASP A 353 4.79 -3.16 -28.75
C ASP A 353 3.91 -3.89 -29.78
N PHE A 354 4.48 -4.17 -30.96
CA PHE A 354 3.85 -4.96 -32.02
C PHE A 354 4.43 -6.37 -32.04
#